data_AF-A0A380NXX7-F1
#
_entry.id   AF-A0A380NXX7-F1
#
_cell.length_a   1.000
_cell.length_b   1.000
_cell.length_c   1.000
_cell.angle_alpha   90.00
_cell.angle_beta   90.00
_cell.angle_gamma   90.00
#
_symmetry.space_group_name_H-M   'P 1'
#
loop_
_entity.id
_entity.type
_entity.pdbx_description
1 polymer ?
#
loop_
_entity_poly.entity_id
_entity_poly.type
_entity_poly.pdbx_seq_one_letter_code
_entity_poly.pdbx_strand_id
1 'polypeptide(L)'
;MNHANWELAYHDVTQAAKSYGEEALLALGNGYLGWRGAPVWSTFSDNHYPALYVAGVFNQTKTPVADRIVVNEDLVNLPNSQLIQTWINNQALDEHNVTSRESHLSFKTGELFETFTFEIAEGPVTIKQLS
;
A
#
# COMPACT_ATOMS: atom_id res chain seq x y z
N MET A 1 -19.93 21.43 7.25
CA MET A 1 -18.65 21.05 6.61
C MET A 1 -18.89 19.74 5.88
N ASN A 2 -18.58 19.64 4.59
CA ASN A 2 -18.81 18.42 3.80
C ASN A 2 -17.66 17.42 3.98
N HIS A 3 -17.93 16.12 3.81
CA HIS A 3 -16.98 15.01 3.90
C HIS A 3 -15.74 15.23 3.02
N ALA A 4 -15.92 15.81 1.83
CA ALA A 4 -14.87 16.08 0.86
C ALA A 4 -13.71 16.97 1.36
N ASN A 5 -13.90 17.75 2.44
CA ASN A 5 -12.83 18.61 2.97
C ASN A 5 -11.82 17.85 3.85
N TRP A 6 -12.13 16.61 4.23
CA TRP A 6 -11.33 15.79 5.14
C TRP A 6 -10.98 14.44 4.53
N GLU A 7 -10.91 14.37 3.21
CA GLU A 7 -10.68 13.13 2.48
C GLU A 7 -9.62 13.31 1.40
N LEU A 8 -8.82 12.26 1.21
CA LEU A 8 -8.01 12.06 0.02
C LEU A 8 -8.54 10.83 -0.73
N ALA A 9 -8.88 10.99 -2.00
CA ALA A 9 -9.50 9.95 -2.81
C ALA A 9 -8.80 9.70 -4.15
N TYR A 10 -8.74 8.44 -4.57
CA TYR A 10 -8.22 7.97 -5.85
C TYR A 10 -9.19 6.99 -6.51
N HIS A 11 -9.33 7.05 -7.84
CA HIS A 11 -10.31 6.26 -8.60
C HIS A 11 -9.69 5.51 -9.79
N ASP A 12 -8.36 5.51 -9.89
CA ASP A 12 -7.63 4.87 -10.98
C ASP A 12 -6.80 3.69 -10.47
N VAL A 13 -6.69 2.67 -11.30
CA VAL A 13 -5.60 1.69 -11.17
C VAL A 13 -4.34 2.34 -11.72
N THR A 14 -3.33 2.49 -10.85
CA THR A 14 -2.07 3.16 -11.19
C THR A 14 -0.93 2.16 -11.27
N GLN A 15 0.14 2.56 -11.96
CA GLN A 15 1.34 1.73 -12.14
C GLN A 15 2.61 2.52 -11.82
N ALA A 16 3.68 1.79 -11.52
CA ALA A 16 5.02 2.30 -11.30
C ALA A 16 5.07 3.46 -10.28
N ALA A 17 5.77 4.54 -10.63
CA ALA A 17 5.98 5.69 -9.76
C ALA A 17 4.68 6.32 -9.22
N LYS A 18 3.57 6.26 -9.97
CA LYS A 18 2.29 6.81 -9.52
C LYS A 18 1.72 5.97 -8.36
N SER A 19 1.81 4.64 -8.46
CA SER A 19 1.39 3.72 -7.39
C SER A 19 2.19 3.96 -6.10
N TYR A 20 3.52 4.08 -6.20
CA TYR A 20 4.35 4.40 -5.03
C TYR A 20 4.00 5.75 -4.40
N GLY A 21 3.64 6.75 -5.21
CA GLY A 21 3.18 8.05 -4.72
C GLY A 21 1.88 7.93 -3.95
N GLU A 22 0.90 7.22 -4.50
CA GLU A 22 -0.41 7.04 -3.87
C GLU A 22 -0.31 6.25 -2.56
N GLU A 23 0.48 5.18 -2.53
CA GLU A 23 0.75 4.42 -1.30
C GLU A 23 1.41 5.27 -0.19
N ALA A 24 2.26 6.23 -0.56
CA ALA A 24 2.86 7.15 0.39
C ALA A 24 1.83 8.13 0.96
N LEU A 25 0.92 8.61 0.11
CA LEU A 25 -0.11 9.57 0.49
C LEU A 25 -1.27 8.93 1.25
N LEU A 26 -1.52 7.63 1.03
CA LEU A 26 -2.53 6.83 1.73
C LEU A 26 -1.99 6.09 2.96
N ALA A 27 -0.75 6.40 3.39
CA ALA A 27 -0.14 5.76 4.55
C ALA A 27 -0.91 6.07 5.85
N LEU A 28 -0.99 5.07 6.73
CA LEU A 28 -1.60 5.18 8.05
C LEU A 28 -0.54 5.10 9.14
N GLY A 29 -0.81 5.71 10.30
CA GLY A 29 0.06 5.59 11.46
C GLY A 29 -0.48 6.25 12.71
N ASN A 30 0.03 5.81 13.87
CA ASN A 30 -0.40 6.27 15.19
C ASN A 30 0.74 6.81 16.06
N GLY A 31 1.90 7.08 15.45
CA GLY A 31 3.12 7.53 16.13
C GLY A 31 3.99 6.40 16.69
N TYR A 32 3.47 5.17 16.81
CA TYR A 32 4.24 3.98 17.16
C TYR A 32 4.40 3.02 15.98
N LEU A 33 3.30 2.73 15.29
CA LEU A 33 3.27 1.97 14.04
C LEU A 33 2.92 2.89 12.88
N GLY A 34 3.46 2.59 11.70
CA GLY A 34 2.99 3.15 10.45
C GLY A 34 3.20 2.19 9.30
N TRP A 35 2.25 2.14 8.37
CA TRP A 35 2.37 1.36 7.14
C TRP A 35 1.91 2.16 5.93
N ARG A 36 2.43 1.80 4.77
CA ARG A 36 2.03 2.41 3.50
C ARG A 36 0.61 1.98 3.14
N GLY A 37 -0.11 2.84 2.42
CA GLY A 37 -1.45 2.53 1.90
C GLY A 37 -1.42 1.63 0.67
N ALA A 38 -0.66 0.53 0.75
CA ALA A 38 -0.55 -0.46 -0.31
C ALA A 38 -1.74 -1.42 -0.28
N PRO A 39 -2.21 -1.93 -1.44
CA PRO A 39 -3.28 -2.92 -1.46
C PRO A 39 -2.92 -4.14 -0.60
N VAL A 40 -3.88 -4.71 0.14
CA VAL A 40 -3.60 -5.81 1.08
C VAL A 40 -3.11 -7.08 0.40
N TRP A 41 -3.42 -7.27 -0.88
CA TRP A 41 -2.95 -8.41 -1.67
C TRP A 41 -1.54 -8.21 -2.26
N SER A 42 -0.99 -6.99 -2.14
CA SER A 42 0.27 -6.64 -2.78
C SER A 42 1.49 -7.20 -2.06
N THR A 43 2.48 -7.58 -2.87
CA THR A 43 3.84 -7.87 -2.43
C THR A 43 4.78 -6.87 -3.12
N PHE A 44 6.08 -6.90 -2.80
CA PHE A 44 7.04 -6.04 -3.48
C PHE A 44 7.03 -6.31 -5.00
N SER A 45 6.68 -5.30 -5.79
CA SER A 45 6.67 -5.31 -7.25
C SER A 45 7.08 -3.95 -7.79
N ASP A 46 7.13 -3.82 -9.12
CA ASP A 46 7.37 -2.54 -9.80
C ASP A 46 6.26 -1.51 -9.52
N ASN A 47 5.08 -1.96 -9.09
CA ASN A 47 3.94 -1.11 -8.75
C ASN A 47 3.78 -0.90 -7.25
N HIS A 48 4.15 -1.89 -6.44
CA HIS A 48 3.80 -1.89 -5.02
C HIS A 48 4.99 -2.05 -4.08
N TYR A 49 5.03 -1.21 -3.05
CA TYR A 49 6.01 -1.31 -1.97
C TYR A 49 5.28 -1.35 -0.62
N PRO A 50 4.64 -2.48 -0.25
CA PRO A 50 4.05 -2.61 1.07
C PRO A 50 5.17 -2.47 2.10
N ALA A 51 4.92 -1.66 3.12
CA ALA A 51 5.90 -1.46 4.17
C ALA A 51 5.25 -1.20 5.52
N LEU A 52 5.82 -1.83 6.55
CA LEU A 52 5.47 -1.65 7.94
C LEU A 52 6.70 -1.12 8.70
N TYR A 53 6.50 -0.07 9.48
CA TYR A 53 7.54 0.55 10.29
C TYR A 53 7.08 0.63 11.75
N VAL A 54 8.03 0.40 12.67
CA VAL A 54 7.85 0.58 14.11
C VAL A 54 8.83 1.66 14.58
N ALA A 55 8.32 2.64 15.33
CA ALA A 55 9.14 3.67 15.94
C ALA A 55 10.24 3.06 16.82
N GLY A 56 11.50 3.45 16.60
CA GLY A 56 12.65 2.92 17.34
C GLY A 56 13.28 1.66 16.76
N VAL A 57 12.74 1.09 15.67
CA VAL A 57 13.33 -0.08 15.00
C VAL A 57 14.14 0.35 13.77
N PHE A 58 15.44 0.46 13.96
CA PHE A 58 16.40 0.89 12.94
C PHE A 58 17.43 -0.20 12.64
N ASN A 59 18.03 -0.12 11.46
CA ASN A 59 19.20 -0.92 11.11
C ASN A 59 20.25 -0.06 10.42
N GLN A 60 21.52 -0.30 10.72
CA GLN A 60 22.63 0.37 10.06
C GLN A 60 23.06 -0.40 8.82
N THR A 61 23.05 0.26 7.66
CA THR A 61 23.55 -0.29 6.40
C THR A 61 24.61 0.62 5.80
N LYS A 62 25.54 0.01 5.05
CA LYS A 62 26.66 0.71 4.41
C LYS A 62 26.40 0.81 2.92
N THR A 63 26.36 2.03 2.40
CA THR A 63 26.15 2.29 0.97
C THR A 63 27.38 3.00 0.38
N PRO A 64 27.98 2.46 -0.70
CA PRO A 64 29.02 3.18 -1.43
C PRO A 64 28.41 4.34 -2.21
N VAL A 65 28.88 5.56 -1.99
CA VAL A 65 28.41 6.78 -2.67
C VAL A 65 29.62 7.62 -3.07
N ALA A 66 29.95 7.69 -4.36
CA ALA A 66 31.10 8.46 -4.87
C ALA A 66 32.41 8.15 -4.11
N ASP A 67 32.87 6.91 -4.20
CA ASP A 67 34.12 6.37 -3.63
C ASP A 67 34.26 6.42 -2.08
N ARG A 68 33.22 6.84 -1.36
CA ARG A 68 33.14 6.76 0.10
C ARG A 68 32.06 5.78 0.54
N ILE A 69 32.26 5.16 1.70
CA ILE A 69 31.23 4.38 2.38
C ILE A 69 30.43 5.33 3.28
N VAL A 70 29.14 5.44 3.02
CA VAL A 70 28.18 6.13 3.88
C VAL A 70 27.48 5.09 4.75
N VAL A 71 27.44 5.31 6.06
CA VAL A 71 26.62 4.50 6.96
C VAL A 71 25.29 5.23 7.17
N ASN A 72 24.19 4.59 6.77
CA ASN A 72 22.84 5.09 7.00
C ASN A 72 22.19 4.27 8.11
N GLU A 73 21.49 4.95 9.01
CA GLU A 73 20.65 4.34 10.02
C GLU A 73 19.20 4.59 9.64
N ASP A 74 18.59 3.58 9.02
CA ASP A 74 17.28 3.70 8.40
C ASP A 74 16.24 2.86 9.16
N LEU A 75 14.97 3.29 9.11
CA LEU A 75 13.86 2.49 9.60
C LEU A 75 13.81 1.17 8.83
N VAL A 76 13.59 0.07 9.55
CA VAL A 76 13.48 -1.25 8.94
C VAL A 76 12.07 -1.42 8.40
N ASN A 77 11.94 -1.78 7.13
CA ASN A 77 10.70 -2.33 6.61
C ASN A 77 10.49 -3.73 7.20
N LEU A 78 9.52 -3.87 8.10
CA LEU A 78 9.18 -5.10 8.80
C LEU A 78 8.28 -6.01 7.94
N PRO A 79 8.11 -7.30 8.31
CA PRO A 79 7.22 -8.20 7.58
C PRO A 79 5.83 -7.61 7.37
N ASN A 80 5.32 -7.74 6.14
CA ASN A 80 4.00 -7.23 5.76
C ASN A 80 2.89 -8.01 6.48
N SER A 81 2.34 -7.44 7.55
CA SER A 81 1.23 -8.04 8.30
C SER A 81 -0.14 -7.85 7.63
N GLN A 82 -0.23 -7.02 6.58
CA GLN A 82 -1.47 -6.77 5.85
C GLN A 82 -1.70 -7.77 4.71
N LEU A 83 -0.72 -8.62 4.39
CA LEU A 83 -0.79 -9.49 3.21
C LEU A 83 -1.96 -10.49 3.28
N ILE A 84 -2.94 -10.32 2.41
CA ILE A 84 -4.07 -11.24 2.20
C ILE A 84 -4.15 -11.59 0.72
N GLN A 85 -3.83 -12.83 0.38
CA GLN A 85 -3.96 -13.34 -0.99
C GLN A 85 -5.22 -14.19 -1.12
N THR A 86 -5.98 -13.95 -2.18
CA THR A 86 -7.26 -14.63 -2.44
C THR A 86 -7.18 -15.37 -3.77
N TRP A 87 -7.73 -16.59 -3.80
CA TRP A 87 -7.89 -17.39 -5.01
C TRP A 87 -9.35 -17.79 -5.19
N ILE A 88 -9.83 -17.73 -6.42
CA ILE A 88 -11.14 -18.26 -6.83
C ILE A 88 -10.87 -19.21 -7.98
N ASN A 89 -11.27 -20.49 -7.83
CA ASN A 89 -11.06 -21.54 -8.84
C ASN A 89 -9.62 -21.58 -9.40
N ASN A 90 -8.64 -21.52 -8.51
CA ASN A 90 -7.19 -21.49 -8.81
C ASN A 90 -6.69 -20.25 -9.57
N GLN A 91 -7.52 -19.22 -9.78
CA GLN A 91 -7.08 -17.91 -10.27
C GLN A 91 -6.85 -16.96 -9.09
N ALA A 92 -5.65 -16.37 -9.00
CA ALA A 92 -5.32 -15.38 -7.98
C ALA A 92 -5.99 -14.03 -8.28
N LEU A 93 -6.40 -13.31 -7.24
CA LEU A 93 -6.79 -11.90 -7.35
C LEU A 93 -5.56 -11.03 -7.07
N ASP A 94 -5.03 -10.39 -8.11
CA ASP A 94 -3.76 -9.66 -8.03
C ASP A 94 -3.70 -8.48 -9.04
N GLU A 95 -2.52 -7.85 -9.13
CA GLU A 95 -2.29 -6.69 -10.00
C GLU A 95 -2.50 -6.98 -11.50
N HIS A 96 -2.47 -8.24 -11.94
CA HIS A 96 -2.62 -8.60 -13.36
C HIS A 96 -4.07 -8.59 -13.81
N ASN A 97 -5.02 -8.69 -12.88
CA ASN A 97 -6.45 -8.77 -13.19
C ASN A 97 -7.31 -7.74 -12.47
N VAL A 98 -6.71 -6.79 -11.74
CA VAL A 98 -7.42 -5.62 -11.23
C VAL A 98 -7.81 -4.67 -12.37
N THR A 99 -9.07 -4.27 -12.42
CA THR A 99 -9.62 -3.41 -13.48
C THR A 99 -10.21 -2.11 -12.96
N SER A 100 -10.63 -2.07 -11.70
CA SER A 100 -11.07 -0.83 -11.06
C SER A 100 -10.53 -0.71 -9.64
N ARG A 101 -10.31 0.53 -9.22
CA ARG A 101 -9.91 0.87 -7.85
C ARG A 101 -10.61 2.15 -7.41
N GLU A 102 -11.05 2.16 -6.17
CA GLU A 102 -11.54 3.35 -5.47
C GLU A 102 -10.96 3.32 -4.05
N SER A 103 -10.24 4.37 -3.66
CA SER A 103 -9.58 4.47 -2.34
C SER A 103 -9.94 5.80 -1.69
N HIS A 104 -10.33 5.78 -0.41
CA HIS A 104 -10.69 6.96 0.38
C HIS A 104 -9.99 6.93 1.73
N LEU A 105 -9.09 7.89 1.97
CA LEU A 105 -8.49 8.13 3.27
C LEU A 105 -9.22 9.26 3.99
N SER A 106 -9.83 8.96 5.13
CA SER A 106 -10.44 9.95 6.01
C SER A 106 -9.42 10.55 6.96
N PHE A 107 -9.14 11.85 6.84
CA PHE A 107 -8.28 12.58 7.77
C PHE A 107 -8.93 12.86 9.13
N LYS A 108 -10.25 12.65 9.24
CA LYS A 108 -10.97 12.80 10.49
C LYS A 108 -10.83 11.56 11.39
N THR A 109 -10.83 10.38 10.79
CA THR A 109 -10.83 9.09 11.51
C THR A 109 -9.52 8.34 11.39
N GLY A 110 -8.69 8.65 10.38
CA GLY A 110 -7.46 7.91 10.10
C GLY A 110 -7.73 6.54 9.46
N GLU A 111 -8.87 6.38 8.80
CA GLU A 111 -9.31 5.13 8.17
C GLU A 111 -9.11 5.19 6.67
N LEU A 112 -8.58 4.12 6.09
CA LEU A 112 -8.46 3.94 4.64
C LEU A 112 -9.47 2.88 4.18
N PHE A 113 -10.44 3.30 3.37
CA PHE A 113 -11.35 2.39 2.69
C PHE A 113 -10.89 2.19 1.25
N GLU A 114 -10.82 0.93 0.79
CA GLU A 114 -10.52 0.65 -0.60
C GLU A 114 -11.47 -0.38 -1.19
N THR A 115 -11.82 -0.18 -2.46
CA THR A 115 -12.62 -1.09 -3.27
C THR A 115 -11.81 -1.43 -4.52
N PHE A 116 -11.60 -2.72 -4.78
CA PHE A 116 -10.94 -3.22 -5.98
C PHE A 116 -11.87 -4.16 -6.72
N THR A 117 -11.97 -4.03 -8.03
CA THR A 117 -12.65 -5.01 -8.89
C THR A 117 -11.61 -5.74 -9.72
N PHE A 118 -11.73 -7.06 -9.77
CA PHE A 118 -10.88 -7.96 -10.51
C PHE A 118 -11.70 -8.68 -11.57
N GLU A 119 -11.18 -8.79 -12.78
CA GLU A 119 -11.78 -9.58 -13.86
C GLU A 119 -11.16 -10.97 -13.89
N ILE A 120 -11.95 -11.98 -13.54
CA ILE A 120 -11.56 -13.39 -13.59
C ILE A 120 -12.46 -14.19 -14.53
N ALA A 121 -12.14 -15.47 -14.78
CA ALA A 121 -12.89 -16.31 -15.71
C ALA A 121 -14.39 -16.44 -15.33
N GLU A 122 -14.71 -16.39 -14.04
CA GLU A 122 -16.06 -16.46 -13.49
C GLU A 122 -16.84 -15.14 -13.58
N GLY A 123 -16.18 -14.04 -14.01
CA GLY A 123 -16.74 -12.70 -14.05
C GLY A 123 -16.10 -11.74 -13.03
N PRO A 124 -16.61 -10.51 -12.92
CA PRO A 124 -16.05 -9.50 -12.03
C PRO A 124 -16.24 -9.86 -10.55
N VAL A 125 -15.17 -9.74 -9.78
CA VAL A 125 -15.17 -9.90 -8.32
C VAL A 125 -14.72 -8.60 -7.66
N THR A 126 -15.51 -8.10 -6.72
CA THR A 126 -15.19 -6.87 -5.98
C THR A 126 -14.80 -7.18 -4.54
N ILE A 127 -13.63 -6.70 -4.11
CA ILE A 127 -13.18 -6.72 -2.72
C ILE A 127 -13.32 -5.31 -2.15
N LYS A 128 -13.89 -5.21 -0.95
CA LYS A 128 -13.92 -4.00 -0.14
C LYS A 128 -13.13 -4.23 1.14
N GLN A 129 -12.24 -3.30 1.46
CA GLN A 129 -11.39 -3.36 2.64
C GLN A 129 -11.41 -2.06 3.43
N LEU A 130 -11.14 -2.18 4.73
CA LEU A 130 -10.93 -1.09 5.67
C LEU A 130 -9.61 -1.36 6.38
N SER A 131 -8.71 -0.38 6.37
CA SER A 131 -7.44 -0.36 7.10
C SER A 131 -7.41 0.76 8.12
#